data_AF-A0A7H1QD74-F1
#
_entry.id   AF-A0A7H1QD74-F1
#
_cell.length_a   1.000
_cell.length_b   1.000
_cell.length_c   1.000
_cell.angle_alpha   90.00
_cell.angle_beta   90.00
_cell.angle_gamma   90.00
#
_symmetry.space_group_name_H-M   'P 1'
#
loop_
_entity.id
_entity.type
_entity.pdbx_description
1 polymer ?
#
loop_
_entity_poly.entity_id
_entity_poly.type
_entity_poly.pdbx_seq_one_letter_code
_entity_poly.pdbx_strand_id
1 'polypeptide(L)'
;MPGESVLKALHSDGTGWEKTRRLPEPSAHEDDLRTAAYQLMDATGLQRARLTGLALKGDDLIAAGRVAQQISLDRTREARLVAEDAMDRIRHRFGPDAVGPAAAMPARRAS
;
A
#
# COMPACT_ATOMS: atom_id res chain seq x y z
N MET A 1 3.58 -11.53 4.66
CA MET A 1 2.78 -10.54 5.42
C MET A 1 3.76 -9.68 6.22
N PRO A 2 3.88 -8.38 5.95
CA PRO A 2 4.78 -7.48 6.68
C PRO A 2 4.38 -7.32 8.15
N GLY A 3 5.35 -7.44 9.06
CA GLY A 3 5.21 -7.15 10.48
C GLY A 3 5.67 -5.73 10.85
N GLU A 4 6.51 -5.12 10.03
CA GLU A 4 6.95 -3.72 10.18
C GLU A 4 6.84 -2.98 8.85
N SER A 5 6.46 -1.71 8.90
CA SER A 5 6.40 -0.84 7.73
C SER A 5 7.31 0.36 7.93
N VAL A 6 8.19 0.58 6.95
CA VAL A 6 9.15 1.67 6.89
C VAL A 6 8.72 2.62 5.79
N LEU A 7 8.49 3.88 6.13
CA LEU A 7 8.20 4.95 5.18
C LEU A 7 9.45 5.82 5.01
N LYS A 8 9.92 5.96 3.78
CA LYS A 8 10.98 6.89 3.39
C LYS A 8 10.38 7.96 2.49
N ALA A 9 10.56 9.22 2.85
CA ALA A 9 10.09 10.37 2.08
C ALA A 9 11.29 11.23 1.66
N LEU A 10 11.26 11.73 0.42
CA LEU A 10 12.27 12.66 -0.09
C LEU A 10 11.61 14.02 -0.33
N HIS A 11 12.25 15.05 0.20
CA HIS A 11 11.87 16.43 -0.02
C HIS A 11 12.46 16.99 -1.32
N SER A 12 11.91 18.11 -1.79
CA SER A 12 12.40 18.78 -3.00
C SER A 12 13.83 19.34 -2.90
N ASP A 13 14.33 19.55 -1.69
CA ASP A 13 15.73 19.92 -1.43
C ASP A 13 16.68 18.70 -1.40
N GLY A 14 16.17 17.50 -1.64
CA GLY A 14 16.93 16.24 -1.60
C GLY A 14 17.12 15.68 -0.20
N THR A 15 16.65 16.35 0.85
CA THR A 15 16.73 15.85 2.22
C THR A 15 15.76 14.68 2.40
N GLY A 16 16.30 13.50 2.68
CA GLY A 16 15.50 12.32 3.00
C GLY A 16 15.07 12.28 4.46
N TRP A 17 13.86 11.80 4.73
CA TRP A 17 13.40 11.43 6.06
C TRP A 17 12.86 10.00 6.07
N GLU A 18 13.15 9.25 7.14
CA GLU A 18 12.76 7.86 7.32
C GLU A 18 12.04 7.67 8.66
N LYS A 19 10.81 7.15 8.62
CA LYS A 19 10.04 6.81 9.82
C LYS A 19 9.58 5.37 9.75
N THR A 20 9.79 4.64 10.84
CA THR A 20 9.38 3.25 11.00
C THR A 20 8.22 3.12 11.98
N ARG A 21 7.26 2.24 11.68
CA ARG A 21 6.19 1.84 12.59
C ARG A 21 5.89 0.36 12.43
N ARG A 22 5.68 -0.32 13.56
CA ARG A 22 5.20 -1.70 13.61
C ARG A 22 3.67 -1.72 13.47
N LEU A 23 3.16 -2.60 12.61
CA LEU A 23 1.73 -2.84 12.53
C LEU A 23 1.29 -3.63 13.77
N PRO A 24 0.09 -3.38 14.31
CA PRO A 24 -0.42 -4.13 15.46
C PRO A 24 -0.56 -5.63 15.13
N GLU A 25 -0.89 -5.93 13.88
CA GLU A 25 -1.02 -7.29 13.35
C GLU A 25 -0.35 -7.39 11.97
N PRO A 26 0.27 -8.54 11.63
CA PRO A 26 0.81 -8.75 10.29
C PRO A 26 -0.31 -8.72 9.24
N SER A 27 -0.19 -7.83 8.24
CA SER A 27 -1.23 -7.65 7.21
C SER A 27 -0.63 -7.61 5.81
N ALA A 28 -1.32 -8.18 4.83
CA ALA A 28 -1.01 -7.98 3.41
C ALA A 28 -2.09 -7.17 2.68
N HIS A 29 -3.00 -6.54 3.42
CA HIS A 29 -4.06 -5.74 2.83
C HIS A 29 -3.54 -4.37 2.47
N GLU A 30 -3.77 -3.93 1.22
CA GLU A 30 -3.30 -2.63 0.76
C GLU A 30 -3.86 -1.50 1.62
N ASP A 31 -5.09 -1.64 2.12
CA ASP A 31 -5.76 -0.62 2.94
C ASP A 31 -5.10 -0.44 4.33
N ASP A 32 -4.64 -1.54 4.94
CA ASP A 32 -3.93 -1.48 6.23
C ASP A 32 -2.56 -0.79 6.05
N LEU A 33 -1.85 -1.12 4.96
CA LEU A 33 -0.58 -0.49 4.60
C LEU A 33 -0.75 0.99 4.24
N ARG A 34 -1.79 1.33 3.50
CA ARG A 34 -2.15 2.71 3.14
C ARG A 34 -2.48 3.52 4.38
N THR A 35 -3.27 2.97 5.30
CA THR A 35 -3.60 3.61 6.58
C THR A 35 -2.35 3.86 7.40
N ALA A 36 -1.46 2.88 7.52
CA ALA A 36 -0.20 3.04 8.22
C ALA A 36 0.70 4.10 7.57
N ALA A 37 0.75 4.15 6.23
CA ALA A 37 1.49 5.17 5.50
C ALA A 37 0.94 6.58 5.77
N TYR A 38 -0.38 6.77 5.77
CA TYR A 38 -0.99 8.06 6.10
C TYR A 38 -0.72 8.48 7.55
N GLN A 39 -0.84 7.57 8.51
CA GLN A 39 -0.50 7.87 9.91
C GLN A 39 0.99 8.24 10.07
N LEU A 40 1.88 7.59 9.32
CA LEU A 40 3.29 7.94 9.30
C LEU A 40 3.50 9.33 8.70
N MET A 41 2.86 9.65 7.56
CA MET A 41 2.91 10.97 6.93
C MET A 41 2.36 12.09 7.82
N ASP A 42 1.26 11.85 8.53
CA ASP A 42 0.71 12.83 9.46
C ASP A 42 1.67 13.10 10.62
N ALA A 43 2.32 12.05 11.12
CA ALA A 43 3.27 12.14 12.22
C ALA A 43 4.60 12.84 11.85
N THR A 44 4.92 12.99 10.56
CA THR A 44 6.14 13.71 10.14
C THR A 44 5.96 15.22 10.07
N GLY A 45 4.73 15.74 10.18
CA GLY A 45 4.49 17.18 10.31
C GLY A 45 4.94 18.01 9.10
N LEU A 46 4.83 17.45 7.89
CA LEU A 46 5.31 18.02 6.61
C LEU A 46 4.47 19.20 6.11
N GLN A 47 4.05 20.09 7.00
CA GLN A 47 3.01 21.09 6.75
C GLN A 47 3.34 22.07 5.61
N ARG A 48 4.62 22.18 5.20
CA ARG A 48 5.06 23.05 4.09
C ARG A 48 6.16 22.47 3.22
N ALA A 49 6.52 21.20 3.42
CA ALA A 49 7.62 20.60 2.70
C ALA A 49 7.07 19.90 1.44
N ARG A 50 7.55 20.30 0.26
CA ARG A 50 7.19 19.63 -0.99
C ARG A 50 7.87 18.27 -1.04
N LEU A 51 7.07 17.20 -1.03
CA LEU A 51 7.57 15.86 -1.28
C LEU A 51 7.76 15.63 -2.78
N THR A 52 8.90 15.07 -3.16
CA THR A 52 9.22 14.67 -4.54
C THR A 52 9.25 13.16 -4.70
N GLY A 53 9.39 12.42 -3.60
CA GLY A 53 9.37 10.97 -3.60
C GLY A 53 8.86 10.38 -2.29
N LEU A 54 8.19 9.24 -2.41
CA LEU A 54 7.74 8.43 -1.28
C LEU A 54 8.01 6.97 -1.60
N ALA A 55 8.63 6.25 -0.67
CA ALA A 55 8.84 4.82 -0.73
C ALA A 55 8.34 4.18 0.56
N LEU A 56 7.56 3.11 0.43
CA LEU A 56 7.14 2.26 1.55
C LEU A 56 7.84 0.90 1.41
N LYS A 57 8.42 0.41 2.50
CA LYS A 57 9.08 -0.89 2.57
C LYS A 57 8.46 -1.70 3.71
N GLY A 58 8.11 -2.95 3.43
CA GLY A 58 7.72 -3.92 4.45
C GLY A 58 8.93 -4.71 4.93
N ASP A 59 9.13 -4.76 6.24
CA ASP A 59 10.12 -5.58 6.93
C ASP A 59 9.43 -6.64 7.82
N ASP A 60 10.21 -7.59 8.33
CA ASP A 60 9.70 -8.71 9.16
C ASP A 60 8.57 -9.51 8.46
N LEU A 61 8.82 -9.88 7.20
CA LEU A 61 7.85 -10.60 6.38
C LEU A 61 7.70 -12.05 6.84
N ILE A 62 6.51 -12.42 7.28
CA ILE A 62 6.16 -13.81 7.59
C ILE A 62 5.40 -14.48 6.44
N ALA A 63 5.50 -15.80 6.35
CA ALA A 63 4.80 -16.58 5.31
C ALA A 63 3.29 -16.52 5.56
N ALA A 64 2.49 -16.36 4.50
CA ALA A 64 1.04 -16.21 4.63
C ALA A 64 0.38 -17.39 5.37
N GLY A 65 0.82 -18.63 5.11
CA GLY A 65 0.31 -19.83 5.81
C GLY A 65 0.67 -19.94 7.29
N ARG A 66 1.49 -19.03 7.84
CA ARG A 66 1.81 -18.93 9.27
C ARG A 66 0.93 -17.92 10.00
N VAL A 67 0.07 -17.18 9.29
CA VAL A 67 -0.88 -16.21 9.85
C VAL A 67 -2.26 -16.86 9.89
N ALA A 68 -2.91 -16.82 11.05
CA ALA A 68 -4.31 -17.20 11.14
C ALA A 68 -5.14 -16.23 10.29
N GLN A 69 -5.81 -16.72 9.26
CA GLN A 69 -6.75 -15.92 8.49
C GLN A 69 -8.01 -15.71 9.34
N GLN A 70 -8.10 -14.55 9.98
CA GLN A 70 -9.32 -14.14 10.65
C GLN A 70 -10.29 -13.62 9.58
N ILE A 71 -11.48 -14.22 9.51
CA ILE A 71 -12.57 -13.75 8.65
C ILE A 71 -13.12 -12.47 9.28
N SER A 72 -13.19 -11.37 8.53
CA SER A 72 -13.87 -10.16 8.98
C SER A 72 -15.38 -10.28 8.74
N LEU A 73 -16.18 -9.80 9.69
CA LEU A 73 -17.63 -9.63 9.48
C LEU A 73 -17.93 -8.35 8.68
N ASP A 74 -16.94 -7.48 8.47
CA ASP A 74 -17.05 -6.31 7.61
C ASP A 74 -17.03 -6.74 6.13
N ARG A 75 -18.22 -6.79 5.54
CA ARG A 75 -18.43 -7.17 4.14
C ARG A 75 -17.74 -6.24 3.15
N THR A 76 -17.55 -4.97 3.48
CA THR A 76 -16.82 -4.02 2.62
C THR A 76 -15.34 -4.34 2.62
N ARG A 77 -14.77 -4.65 3.80
CA ARG A 77 -13.39 -5.14 3.89
C ARG A 77 -13.21 -6.41 3.09
N GLU A 78 -14.04 -7.43 3.33
CA GLU A 78 -13.96 -8.71 2.61
C GLU A 78 -14.05 -8.54 1.09
N ALA A 79 -14.96 -7.70 0.59
CA ALA A 79 -15.07 -7.43 -0.85
C ALA A 79 -13.79 -6.78 -1.42
N ARG A 80 -13.13 -5.89 -0.67
CA ARG A 80 -11.85 -5.32 -1.07
C ARG A 80 -10.75 -6.37 -1.12
N LEU A 81 -10.71 -7.30 -0.16
CA LEU A 81 -9.70 -8.37 -0.14
C LEU A 81 -9.81 -9.27 -1.38
N VAL A 82 -11.03 -9.65 -1.74
CA VAL A 82 -11.29 -10.43 -2.95
C VAL A 82 -10.88 -9.65 -4.20
N ALA A 83 -11.13 -8.35 -4.23
CA ALA A 83 -10.72 -7.50 -5.35
C ALA A 83 -9.18 -7.37 -5.45
N GLU A 84 -8.48 -7.18 -4.33
CA GLU A 84 -7.01 -7.12 -4.26
C GLU A 84 -6.39 -8.41 -4.80
N ASP A 85 -6.82 -9.57 -4.32
CA ASP A 85 -6.34 -10.87 -4.81
C ASP A 85 -6.67 -11.08 -6.30
N ALA A 86 -7.85 -10.66 -6.76
CA ALA A 86 -8.18 -10.70 -8.19
C ALA A 86 -7.26 -9.79 -9.02
N MET A 87 -6.96 -8.59 -8.55
CA MET A 87 -6.03 -7.66 -9.21
C MET A 87 -4.62 -8.24 -9.28
N ASP A 88 -4.13 -8.85 -8.20
CA ASP A 88 -2.81 -9.47 -8.17
C ASP A 88 -2.71 -10.65 -9.14
N ARG A 89 -3.74 -11.48 -9.23
CA ARG A 89 -3.81 -12.57 -10.23
C ARG A 89 -3.82 -12.02 -11.67
N ILE A 90 -4.54 -10.93 -11.92
CA ILE A 90 -4.56 -10.26 -13.23
C ILE A 90 -3.16 -9.74 -13.56
N ARG A 91 -2.51 -9.03 -12.63
CA ARG A 91 -1.15 -8.49 -12.82
C ARG A 91 -0.13 -9.59 -13.05
N HIS A 92 -0.22 -10.68 -12.29
CA HIS A 92 0.64 -11.84 -12.45
C HIS A 92 0.50 -12.46 -13.85
N ARG A 93 -0.71 -12.53 -14.39
CA ARG A 93 -1.00 -13.16 -15.68
C ARG A 93 -0.74 -12.25 -16.89
N PHE A 94 -1.05 -10.96 -16.77
CA PHE A 94 -1.12 -10.04 -17.91
C PHE A 94 -0.13 -8.87 -17.82
N GLY A 95 0.63 -8.78 -16.73
CA GLY A 95 1.62 -7.72 -16.49
C GLY A 95 1.13 -6.64 -15.52
N PRO A 96 2.06 -5.83 -14.98
CA PRO A 96 1.77 -4.87 -13.90
C PRO A 96 0.73 -3.81 -14.25
N ASP A 97 0.65 -3.41 -15.53
CA ASP A 97 -0.25 -2.36 -16.01
C ASP A 97 -1.62 -2.89 -16.48
N ALA A 98 -1.88 -4.20 -16.32
CA ALA A 98 -3.11 -4.84 -16.80
C ALA A 98 -4.37 -4.40 -16.04
N VAL A 99 -4.22 -3.94 -14.80
CA VAL A 99 -5.30 -3.40 -13.98
C VAL A 99 -4.81 -2.22 -13.14
N GLY A 100 -5.58 -1.15 -13.17
CA GLY A 100 -5.27 0.09 -12.48
C GLY A 100 -6.46 1.03 -12.44
N PRO A 101 -6.30 2.22 -11.85
CA PRO A 101 -7.36 3.22 -11.77
C PRO A 101 -7.89 3.57 -13.16
N ALA A 102 -9.21 3.62 -13.32
CA ALA A 102 -9.83 4.02 -14.58
C ALA A 102 -9.38 5.42 -15.04
N ALA A 103 -9.10 6.32 -14.10
CA ALA A 103 -8.58 7.66 -14.38
C ALA A 103 -7.15 7.67 -14.95
N ALA A 104 -6.38 6.61 -14.73
CA ALA A 104 -5.03 6.45 -15.28
C ALA A 104 -5.04 5.81 -16.69
N MET A 105 -6.19 5.28 -17.13
CA MET A 105 -6.32 4.75 -18.48
C MET A 105 -6.48 5.92 -19.46
N PRO A 106 -5.70 5.95 -20.56
CA PRO A 106 -5.90 6.95 -21.59
C PRO A 106 -7.33 6.82 -22.12
N ALA A 107 -8.04 7.95 -22.22
CA ALA A 107 -9.38 7.98 -22.81
C ALA A 107 -9.30 7.35 -24.20
N ARG A 108 -9.95 6.21 -24.40
CA ARG A 108 -10.02 5.57 -25.71
C ARG A 108 -10.72 6.55 -26.64
N ARG A 109 -10.01 7.09 -27.64
CA ARG A 109 -10.67 7.83 -28.73
C ARG A 109 -11.63 6.86 -29.40
N ALA A 110 -12.92 7.18 -29.33
CA ALA A 110 -13.91 6.55 -30.18
C ALA A 110 -13.53 6.88 -31.64
N SER A 111 -13.34 5.84 -32.45
CA SER A 111 -13.15 5.95 -33.89
C SER A 111 -14.45 6.28 -34.59
#